data_AF-M0N104-F1
#
_entry.id   AF-M0N104-F1
#
_cell.length_a   1.000
_cell.length_b   1.000
_cell.length_c   1.000
_cell.angle_alpha   90.00
_cell.angle_beta   90.00
_cell.angle_gamma   90.00
#
_symmetry.space_group_name_H-M   'P 1'
#
loop_
_entity.id
_entity.type
_entity.pdbx_description
1 polymer ?
#
loop_
_entity_poly.entity_id
_entity_poly.type
_entity_poly.pdbx_seq_one_letter_code
_entity_poly.pdbx_strand_id
1 'polypeptide(L)'
;MAILDSLVIFLVSLLLGTIGIYAGVRLVADRDIGYGNAALTALLGAAAWGIVSFFVGFIPVLGALLALVVWIGVINWRYPGGWITAAGIGFVAWLVVFVVVYVLATLGLITPDALGVPGI
;
A
#
# COMPACT_ATOMS: atom_id res chain seq x y z
N MET A 1 2.64 22.20 0.82
CA MET A 1 3.35 21.32 -0.14
C MET A 1 3.13 21.86 -1.54
N ALA A 2 4.17 21.94 -2.36
CA ALA A 2 4.00 22.26 -3.78
C ALA A 2 3.32 21.07 -4.49
N ILE A 3 2.59 21.33 -5.58
CA ILE A 3 1.91 20.28 -6.38
C ILE A 3 2.92 19.21 -6.85
N LEU A 4 4.14 19.63 -7.17
CA LEU A 4 5.22 18.74 -7.59
C LEU A 4 5.61 17.75 -6.49
N ASP A 5 5.70 18.20 -5.23
CA ASP A 5 6.05 17.33 -4.10
C ASP A 5 5.02 16.21 -3.94
N SER A 6 3.73 16.58 -3.98
CA SER A 6 2.62 15.62 -3.88
C SER A 6 2.64 14.62 -5.03
N LEU A 7 2.95 15.07 -6.24
CA LEU A 7 3.06 14.19 -7.41
C LEU A 7 4.22 13.19 -7.26
N VAL A 8 5.39 13.66 -6.83
CA VAL A 8 6.56 12.78 -6.61
C VAL A 8 6.26 11.74 -5.54
N ILE A 9 5.69 12.16 -4.40
CA ILE A 9 5.30 11.25 -3.31
C ILE A 9 4.30 10.21 -3.82
N PHE A 10 3.29 10.63 -4.58
CA PHE A 10 2.31 9.71 -5.17
C PHE A 10 2.98 8.69 -6.11
N LEU A 11 3.85 9.13 -7.02
CA LEU A 11 4.53 8.25 -7.97
C LEU A 11 5.45 7.25 -7.28
N VAL A 12 6.23 7.68 -6.29
CA VAL A 12 7.07 6.80 -5.48
C VAL A 12 6.21 5.79 -4.71
N SER A 13 5.11 6.24 -4.10
CA SER A 13 4.18 5.36 -3.38
C SER A 13 3.54 4.33 -4.31
N LEU A 14 3.17 4.73 -5.53
CA LEU A 14 2.60 3.84 -6.54
C LEU A 14 3.61 2.80 -7.00
N LEU A 15 4.87 3.19 -7.20
CA LEU A 15 5.98 2.28 -7.52
C LEU A 15 6.17 1.24 -6.41
N LEU A 16 6.27 1.69 -5.15
CA LEU A 16 6.44 0.79 -4.01
C LEU A 16 5.24 -0.13 -3.83
N GLY A 17 4.02 0.39 -4.00
CA GLY A 17 2.80 -0.41 -4.00
C GLY A 17 2.79 -1.46 -5.12
N THR A 18 3.27 -1.11 -6.31
CA THR A 18 3.37 -2.04 -7.45
C THR A 18 4.34 -3.18 -7.13
N ILE A 19 5.53 -2.87 -6.61
CA ILE A 19 6.54 -3.85 -6.22
C ILE A 19 5.99 -4.75 -5.11
N GLY A 20 5.36 -4.15 -4.10
CA GLY A 20 4.77 -4.86 -2.98
C GLY A 20 3.67 -5.84 -3.39
N ILE A 21 2.72 -5.40 -4.21
CA ILE A 21 1.64 -6.26 -4.71
C ILE A 21 2.18 -7.37 -5.62
N TYR A 22 3.14 -7.05 -6.49
CA TYR A 22 3.78 -8.05 -7.35
C TYR A 22 4.47 -9.15 -6.53
N ALA A 23 5.25 -8.75 -5.53
CA ALA A 23 5.90 -9.69 -4.61
C ALA A 23 4.86 -10.49 -3.81
N GLY A 24 3.82 -9.84 -3.28
CA GLY A 24 2.77 -10.50 -2.52
C GLY A 24 2.02 -11.56 -3.32
N VAL A 25 1.65 -11.26 -4.57
CA VAL A 25 0.95 -12.24 -5.41
C VAL A 25 1.83 -13.44 -5.73
N ARG A 26 3.12 -13.20 -6.04
CA ARG A 26 4.06 -14.30 -6.29
C ARG A 26 4.30 -15.17 -5.06
N LEU A 27 4.46 -14.55 -3.88
CA LEU A 27 4.80 -15.28 -2.65
C LEU A 27 3.58 -15.98 -2.02
N VAL A 28 2.38 -15.42 -2.16
CA VAL A 28 1.19 -15.92 -1.46
C VAL A 28 0.28 -16.75 -2.36
N ALA A 29 0.14 -16.36 -3.64
CA ALA A 29 -0.76 -17.02 -4.57
C ALA A 29 -0.03 -17.92 -5.59
N ASP A 30 1.31 -17.97 -5.56
CA ASP A 30 2.16 -18.72 -6.49
C ASP A 30 1.77 -18.51 -7.95
N ARG A 31 1.50 -17.24 -8.30
CA ARG A 31 1.04 -16.83 -9.63
C ARG A 31 1.96 -15.81 -10.23
N ASP A 32 2.34 -16.06 -11.48
CA ASP A 32 2.98 -15.06 -12.31
C ASP A 32 1.96 -14.08 -12.86
N ILE A 33 2.03 -12.86 -12.34
CA ILE A 33 1.24 -11.74 -12.81
C ILE A 33 2.16 -10.72 -13.48
N GLY A 34 1.74 -10.15 -14.61
CA GLY A 34 2.48 -9.06 -15.21
C GLY A 34 2.54 -7.82 -14.31
N TYR A 35 3.64 -7.06 -14.37
CA TYR A 35 3.82 -5.81 -13.62
C TYR A 35 2.67 -4.81 -13.83
N GLY A 36 2.09 -4.75 -15.04
CA GLY A 36 0.92 -3.91 -15.34
C GLY A 36 -0.29 -4.26 -14.48
N ASN A 37 -0.53 -5.54 -14.19
CA ASN A 37 -1.63 -5.95 -13.32
C ASN A 37 -1.40 -5.53 -11.87
N ALA A 38 -0.17 -5.64 -11.37
CA ALA A 38 0.20 -5.17 -10.04
C ALA A 38 0.08 -3.64 -9.93
N ALA A 39 0.54 -2.90 -10.94
CA ALA A 39 0.46 -1.44 -10.98
C ALA A 39 -0.98 -0.93 -10.99
N LEU A 40 -1.84 -1.55 -11.80
CA LEU A 40 -3.27 -1.25 -11.81
C LEU A 40 -3.93 -1.55 -10.46
N THR A 41 -3.58 -2.67 -9.81
CA THR A 41 -4.12 -2.99 -8.48
C THR A 41 -3.63 -1.98 -7.44
N ALA A 42 -2.37 -1.56 -7.47
CA ALA A 42 -1.84 -0.53 -6.59
C ALA A 42 -2.53 0.82 -6.81
N LEU A 43 -2.77 1.21 -8.05
CA LEU A 43 -3.47 2.44 -8.40
C LEU A 43 -4.93 2.43 -7.90
N LEU A 44 -5.66 1.34 -8.15
CA LEU A 44 -7.02 1.16 -7.65
C LEU A 44 -7.07 1.15 -6.13
N GLY A 45 -6.11 0.48 -5.50
CA GLY A 45 -5.96 0.43 -4.05
C GLY A 45 -5.72 1.82 -3.45
N ALA A 46 -4.83 2.61 -4.05
CA ALA A 46 -4.55 3.99 -3.63
C ALA A 46 -5.77 4.90 -3.81
N ALA A 47 -6.48 4.78 -4.93
CA ALA A 47 -7.72 5.52 -5.17
C ALA A 47 -8.80 5.16 -4.14
N ALA A 48 -9.01 3.86 -3.89
CA ALA A 48 -9.99 3.40 -2.92
C ALA A 48 -9.65 3.86 -1.49
N TRP A 49 -8.37 3.78 -1.11
CA TRP A 49 -7.88 4.30 0.17
C TRP A 49 -8.12 5.80 0.30
N GLY A 50 -7.80 6.58 -0.73
CA GLY A 50 -8.01 8.03 -0.77
C GLY A 50 -9.49 8.40 -0.62
N ILE A 51 -10.38 7.70 -1.34
CA ILE A 51 -11.84 7.89 -1.24
C ILE A 51 -12.32 7.61 0.19
N VAL A 52 -11.95 6.47 0.77
CA VAL A 52 -12.38 6.11 2.13
C VAL A 52 -11.84 7.10 3.17
N SER A 53 -10.57 7.49 3.02
CA SER A 53 -9.94 8.48 3.91
C SER A 53 -10.61 9.84 3.82
N PHE A 54 -11.04 10.26 2.64
CA PHE A 54 -11.76 11.52 2.44
C PHE A 54 -13.12 11.53 3.16
N PHE A 55 -13.89 10.43 3.06
CA PHE A 55 -15.23 10.38 3.65
C PHE A 55 -15.27 9.96 5.13
N VAL A 56 -14.32 9.15 5.60
CA VAL A 56 -14.40 8.51 6.93
C VAL A 56 -13.09 8.61 7.72
N GLY A 57 -12.03 9.17 7.14
CA GLY A 57 -10.71 9.28 7.78
C GLY A 57 -10.69 10.17 9.03
N PHE A 58 -11.71 11.02 9.21
CA PHE A 58 -11.86 11.83 10.42
C PHE A 58 -12.24 11.00 11.66
N ILE A 59 -12.76 9.77 11.49
CA ILE A 59 -13.10 8.89 12.60
C ILE A 59 -11.84 8.09 12.98
N PRO A 60 -11.25 8.33 14.17
CA PRO A 60 -10.06 7.64 14.60
C PRO A 60 -10.28 6.12 14.59
N VAL A 61 -9.26 5.38 14.18
CA VAL A 61 -9.26 3.90 14.04
C VAL A 61 -10.25 3.38 12.98
N LEU A 62 -11.54 3.74 13.03
CA LEU A 62 -12.55 3.25 12.10
C LEU A 62 -12.24 3.63 10.64
N GLY A 63 -11.80 4.87 10.40
CA GLY A 63 -11.41 5.30 9.06
C GLY A 63 -10.27 4.44 8.49
N ALA A 64 -9.26 4.15 9.30
CA ALA A 64 -8.13 3.30 8.92
C ALA A 64 -8.55 1.84 8.71
N LEU A 65 -9.39 1.28 9.58
CA LEU A 65 -9.89 -0.09 9.46
C LEU A 65 -10.74 -0.26 8.20
N LEU A 66 -11.63 0.69 7.91
CA LEU A 66 -12.44 0.66 6.69
C LEU A 66 -11.58 0.80 5.44
N ALA A 67 -10.59 1.70 5.45
CA ALA A 67 -9.66 1.85 4.34
C ALA A 67 -8.87 0.55 4.09
N LEU A 68 -8.42 -0.12 5.15
CA LEU A 68 -7.74 -1.41 5.07
C LEU A 68 -8.64 -2.50 4.49
N VAL A 69 -9.88 -2.63 4.97
CA VAL A 69 -10.84 -3.61 4.46
C VAL A 69 -11.15 -3.36 2.99
N VAL A 70 -11.38 -2.11 2.60
CA VAL A 70 -11.65 -1.74 1.20
C VAL A 70 -10.44 -2.04 0.32
N TRP A 71 -9.23 -1.72 0.77
CA TRP A 71 -8.00 -2.02 0.05
C TRP A 71 -7.78 -3.52 -0.16
N ILE A 72 -7.99 -4.34 0.89
CA ILE A 72 -7.97 -5.81 0.77
C ILE A 72 -9.07 -6.29 -0.19
N GLY A 73 -10.25 -5.65 -0.15
CA GLY A 73 -11.35 -5.92 -1.07
C GLY A 73 -10.96 -5.68 -2.54
N VAL A 74 -10.24 -4.59 -2.84
CA VAL A 74 -9.68 -4.32 -4.17
C VAL A 74 -8.73 -5.43 -4.60
N ILE A 75 -7.82 -5.87 -3.71
CA ILE A 75 -6.90 -6.98 -4.00
C ILE A 75 -7.67 -8.28 -4.27
N ASN A 76 -8.67 -8.60 -3.44
CA ASN A 76 -9.50 -9.81 -3.59
C ASN A 76 -10.32 -9.78 -4.90
N TRP A 77 -10.81 -8.61 -5.29
CA TRP A 77 -11.52 -8.45 -6.57
C TRP A 77 -10.59 -8.63 -7.78
N ARG A 78 -9.33 -8.19 -7.66
CA ARG A 78 -8.33 -8.29 -8.73
C ARG A 78 -7.67 -9.67 -8.82
N TYR A 79 -7.55 -10.38 -7.70
CA TYR A 79 -6.88 -11.68 -7.62
C TYR A 79 -7.80 -12.72 -7.00
N PRO A 80 -8.37 -13.65 -7.80
CA PRO A 80 -9.27 -14.67 -7.29
C PRO A 80 -8.51 -15.65 -6.38
N GLY A 81 -8.71 -15.52 -5.08
CA GLY A 81 -8.08 -16.36 -4.05
C GLY A 81 -8.74 -16.25 -2.67
N GLY A 82 -9.79 -15.44 -2.54
CA GLY A 82 -10.47 -15.19 -1.28
C GLY A 82 -9.76 -14.15 -0.41
N TRP A 83 -10.49 -13.69 0.61
CA TRP A 83 -10.05 -12.60 1.49
C TRP A 83 -8.76 -12.90 2.24
N ILE A 84 -8.52 -14.15 2.64
CA ILE A 84 -7.29 -14.55 3.35
C ILE A 84 -6.06 -14.37 2.44
N THR A 85 -6.13 -14.85 1.20
CA THR A 85 -5.08 -14.69 0.20
C THR A 85 -4.83 -13.21 -0.08
N ALA A 86 -5.89 -12.42 -0.25
CA ALA A 86 -5.80 -10.98 -0.46
C ALA A 86 -5.15 -10.24 0.73
N ALA A 87 -5.50 -10.60 1.96
CA ALA A 87 -4.88 -10.08 3.17
C ALA A 87 -3.40 -10.45 3.23
N GLY A 88 -3.03 -11.68 2.87
CA GLY A 88 -1.63 -12.11 2.77
C GLY A 88 -0.84 -11.30 1.74
N ILE A 89 -1.39 -11.10 0.54
CA ILE A 89 -0.79 -10.25 -0.50
C ILE A 89 -0.59 -8.83 0.02
N GLY A 90 -1.62 -8.25 0.64
CA GLY A 90 -1.56 -6.92 1.23
C GLY A 90 -0.52 -6.82 2.34
N PHE A 91 -0.40 -7.83 3.19
CA PHE A 91 0.61 -7.88 4.24
C PHE A 91 2.04 -7.89 3.69
N VAL A 92 2.30 -8.70 2.65
CA VAL A 92 3.62 -8.68 1.97
C VAL A 92 3.88 -7.31 1.33
N ALA A 93 2.88 -6.72 0.68
CA ALA A 93 3.03 -5.40 0.07
C ALA A 93 3.38 -4.32 1.10
N TRP A 94 2.69 -4.33 2.25
CA TRP A 94 3.01 -3.45 3.37
C TRP A 94 4.45 -3.69 3.88
N LEU A 95 4.87 -4.95 4.03
CA LEU A 95 6.20 -5.30 4.50
C LEU A 95 7.29 -4.79 3.54
N VAL A 96 7.09 -4.88 2.23
CA VAL A 96 8.01 -4.33 1.23
C VAL A 96 8.18 -2.83 1.42
N VAL A 97 7.08 -2.07 1.56
CA VAL A 97 7.14 -0.63 1.82
C VAL A 97 7.86 -0.34 3.13
N PHE A 98 7.52 -1.07 4.19
CA PHE A 98 8.14 -0.94 5.51
C PHE A 98 9.66 -1.14 5.45
N VAL A 99 10.14 -2.19 4.78
CA VAL A 99 11.58 -2.45 4.62
C VAL A 99 12.27 -1.31 3.88
N VAL A 100 11.67 -0.79 2.80
CA VAL A 100 12.25 0.33 2.06
C VAL A 100 12.37 1.57 2.94
N VAL A 101 11.28 1.95 3.62
CA VAL A 101 11.29 3.12 4.52
C VAL A 101 12.29 2.91 5.66
N TYR A 102 12.35 1.72 6.26
CA TYR A 102 13.30 1.40 7.31
C TYR A 102 14.75 1.54 6.83
N VAL A 103 15.10 1.02 5.64
CA VAL A 103 16.45 1.15 5.07
C VAL A 103 16.78 2.61 4.77
N LEU A 104 15.86 3.37 4.19
CA LEU A 104 16.09 4.79 3.94
C LEU A 104 16.30 5.59 5.23
N ALA A 105 15.54 5.25 6.29
CA ALA A 105 15.68 5.87 7.60
C ALA A 105 17.02 5.51 8.26
N THR A 106 17.46 4.24 8.19
CA THR A 106 18.75 3.81 8.77
C THR A 106 19.96 4.39 8.04
N LEU A 107 19.81 4.72 6.76
CA LEU A 107 20.82 5.44 5.97
C LEU A 107 20.80 6.96 6.19
N GLY A 108 19.89 7.48 7.02
CA GLY A 108 19.76 8.91 7.31
C GLY A 108 19.18 9.73 6.15
N LEU A 109 18.49 9.09 5.20
CA LEU A 109 17.91 9.75 4.03
C LEU A 109 16.51 10.31 4.29
N ILE A 110 15.79 9.77 5.28
CA ILE A 110 14.46 10.23 5.73
C ILE A 110 14.35 10.17 7.27
N THR A 111 13.45 10.94 7.86
CA THR A 111 13.24 10.91 9.32
C THR A 111 12.37 9.71 9.74
N PRO A 112 12.55 9.18 10.97
CA PRO A 112 11.76 8.06 11.50
C PRO A 112 10.25 8.36 11.59
N ASP A 113 9.85 9.64 11.64
CA ASP A 113 8.44 10.06 11.60
C ASP A 113 7.70 9.49 10.37
N ALA A 114 8.44 9.24 9.27
CA ALA A 114 7.93 8.64 8.05
C ALA A 114 7.52 7.16 8.21
N LEU A 115 7.91 6.49 9.30
CA LEU A 115 7.47 5.13 9.65
C LEU A 115 6.05 5.10 10.25
N GLY A 116 5.44 6.26 10.51
CA GLY A 116 4.11 6.35 11.10
C GLY A 116 4.04 5.93 12.57
N VAL A 117 5.19 5.97 13.27
CA VAL A 117 5.28 5.74 14.72
C VAL A 117 5.21 7.10 15.43
N PRO A 118 4.10 7.43 16.12
CA PRO A 118 4.02 8.69 16.84
C PRO A 118 4.95 8.69 18.06
N GLY A 119 5.83 9.70 18.18
CA GLY A 119 6.53 10.00 19.44
C GLY A 119 7.98 9.52 19.59
N ILE A 120 8.69 9.26 18.49
CA ILE A 120 10.16 9.19 18.45
C ILE A 120 10.71 10.32 17.60
#